data_AF-A0A9D8V3U6-F1
#
_entry.id   AF-A0A9D8V3U6-F1
#
_cell.length_a   1.000
_cell.length_b   1.000
_cell.length_c   1.000
_cell.angle_alpha   90.00
_cell.angle_beta   90.00
_cell.angle_gamma   90.00
#
_symmetry.space_group_name_H-M   'P 1'
#
loop_
_entity.id
_entity.type
_entity.pdbx_description
1 polymer ?
#
loop_
_entity_poly.entity_id
_entity_poly.type
_entity_poly.pdbx_seq_one_letter_code
_entity_poly.pdbx_strand_id
1 'polypeptide(L)'
;MTLHEDPRRFLIHLFQAALRAVQPEYCLPPHLPAPPAGRLVILAAGKAAASMAATAERFYGQRWPGTKIEGIAVTRYGHTCPTRHVTVLEAAHPVPDEAGVRAGRALLSLATSLGPDDLGLVLLSGGASALLTLPPDGVSLEEKQGLSRALLASGAPITDINTVRHHLSRIKGGQLAEAIAPARCVTLAISDVAGNIPAIIGSGPTVPAQGSGQDANAILDHLNIPVSAALRAHLAKATRLPAADAPCFSRASYQIIATGTDALAAAAALAREAGYEVSIVGDDMEDEARTLAIAHARMARSHTNPGVPRLILSGGEATVTLGDKRGVGGPNQEFALALALALAGERNVHALACDTDGIDGGAGEADDPAGAIISSRTLERAAALGLNAQRALDEHDAGTFFSQLGDLVMTGPTLTNVNDFRAILVST
;
A
#
# COMPACT_ATOMS: atom_id res chain seq x y z
N MET A 1 -33.68 -12.24 3.51
CA MET A 1 -32.59 -12.98 2.87
C MET A 1 -31.43 -13.02 3.82
N THR A 2 -30.90 -14.21 4.11
CA THR A 2 -29.68 -14.35 4.90
C THR A 2 -28.49 -13.77 4.12
N LEU A 3 -27.39 -13.44 4.78
CA LEU A 3 -26.17 -12.89 4.13
C LEU A 3 -25.65 -13.79 2.99
N HIS A 4 -25.99 -15.08 2.97
CA HIS A 4 -25.55 -16.07 1.99
C HIS A 4 -26.41 -16.12 0.71
N GLU A 5 -27.60 -15.52 0.72
CA GLU A 5 -28.52 -15.54 -0.44
C GLU A 5 -28.29 -14.38 -1.41
N ASP A 6 -27.53 -13.35 -1.01
CA ASP A 6 -27.18 -12.20 -1.85
C ASP A 6 -25.66 -12.17 -2.09
N PRO A 7 -25.19 -12.68 -3.25
CA PRO A 7 -23.77 -12.69 -3.62
C PRO A 7 -23.07 -11.34 -3.48
N ARG A 8 -23.76 -10.23 -3.79
CA ARG A 8 -23.18 -8.89 -3.70
C ARG A 8 -22.91 -8.52 -2.24
N ARG A 9 -23.89 -8.71 -1.37
CA ARG A 9 -23.72 -8.44 0.07
C ARG A 9 -22.67 -9.35 0.68
N PHE A 10 -22.61 -10.62 0.28
CA PHE A 10 -21.62 -11.56 0.76
C PHE A 10 -20.19 -11.14 0.38
N LEU A 11 -19.94 -10.77 -0.88
CA LEU A 11 -18.64 -10.27 -1.34
C LEU A 11 -18.20 -9.00 -0.61
N ILE A 12 -19.12 -8.06 -0.38
CA ILE A 12 -18.85 -6.85 0.41
C ILE A 12 -18.50 -7.21 1.87
N HIS A 13 -19.20 -8.17 2.46
CA HIS A 13 -18.92 -8.63 3.83
C HIS A 13 -17.54 -9.30 3.93
N LEU A 14 -17.14 -10.09 2.93
CA LEU A 14 -15.80 -10.67 2.84
C LEU A 14 -14.72 -9.58 2.78
N PHE A 15 -14.93 -8.55 1.96
CA PHE A 15 -14.01 -7.42 1.88
C PHE A 15 -13.93 -6.63 3.20
N GLN A 16 -15.05 -6.41 3.88
CA GLN A 16 -15.07 -5.77 5.20
C GLN A 16 -14.31 -6.59 6.25
N ALA A 17 -14.45 -7.93 6.23
CA ALA A 17 -13.70 -8.82 7.11
C ALA A 17 -12.19 -8.75 6.83
N ALA A 18 -11.81 -8.72 5.54
CA ALA A 18 -10.43 -8.56 5.11
C ALA A 18 -9.84 -7.21 5.60
N LEU A 19 -10.55 -6.10 5.40
CA LEU A 19 -10.14 -4.77 5.88
C LEU A 19 -9.98 -4.76 7.40
N ARG A 20 -10.94 -5.31 8.14
CA ARG A 20 -10.90 -5.35 9.61
C ARG A 20 -9.66 -6.06 10.14
N ALA A 21 -9.23 -7.13 9.49
CA ALA A 21 -8.05 -7.90 9.91
C ALA A 21 -6.74 -7.09 9.83
N VAL A 22 -6.67 -6.11 8.93
CA VAL A 22 -5.48 -5.30 8.68
C VAL A 22 -5.66 -3.82 9.06
N GLN A 23 -6.80 -3.46 9.65
CA GLN A 23 -7.04 -2.11 10.16
C GLN A 23 -6.22 -1.87 11.44
N PRO A 24 -5.51 -0.73 11.56
CA PRO A 24 -4.64 -0.45 12.69
C PRO A 24 -5.31 -0.61 14.06
N GLU A 25 -6.59 -0.24 14.18
CA GLU A 25 -7.36 -0.40 15.43
C GLU A 25 -7.36 -1.84 15.96
N TYR A 26 -7.31 -2.85 15.08
CA TYR A 26 -7.35 -4.25 15.45
C TYR A 26 -5.97 -4.91 15.43
N CYS A 27 -5.15 -4.61 14.44
CA CYS A 27 -3.86 -5.29 14.26
C CYS A 27 -2.71 -4.66 15.07
N LEU A 28 -2.73 -3.35 15.37
CA LEU A 28 -1.60 -2.66 16.00
C LEU A 28 -1.46 -2.90 17.53
N PRO A 29 -2.54 -2.84 18.35
CA PRO A 29 -2.40 -2.86 19.81
C PRO A 29 -1.63 -4.04 20.41
N PRO A 30 -1.75 -5.29 19.91
CA PRO A 30 -0.99 -6.43 20.43
C PRO A 30 0.53 -6.29 20.32
N HIS A 31 1.02 -5.42 19.43
CA HIS A 31 2.45 -5.26 19.14
C HIS A 31 3.07 -4.01 19.75
N LEU A 32 2.27 -3.13 20.36
CA LEU A 32 2.76 -1.91 20.97
C LEU A 32 3.58 -2.23 22.24
N PRO A 33 4.84 -1.75 22.33
CA PRO A 33 5.68 -2.01 23.51
C PRO A 33 5.18 -1.25 24.75
N ALA A 34 5.74 -1.58 25.92
CA ALA A 34 5.56 -0.73 27.09
C ALA A 34 6.18 0.66 26.85
N PRO A 35 5.61 1.74 27.42
CA PRO A 35 6.17 3.08 27.26
C PRO A 35 7.56 3.18 27.91
N PRO A 36 8.44 4.07 27.42
CA PRO A 36 9.75 4.30 28.00
C PRO A 36 9.65 5.14 29.29
N ALA A 37 10.77 5.33 29.98
CA ALA A 37 10.87 6.28 31.10
C ALA A 37 10.83 7.74 30.63
N GLY A 38 11.40 8.01 29.44
CA GLY A 38 11.40 9.32 28.78
C GLY A 38 10.14 9.55 27.95
N ARG A 39 10.32 10.12 26.75
CA ARG A 39 9.27 10.40 25.78
C ARG A 39 9.01 9.19 24.90
N LEU A 40 7.74 8.95 24.61
CA LEU A 40 7.32 8.10 23.51
C LEU A 40 7.11 8.99 22.28
N VAL A 41 8.01 8.86 21.29
CA VAL A 41 7.92 9.63 20.05
C VAL A 41 7.41 8.75 18.92
N ILE A 42 6.24 9.08 18.39
CA ILE A 42 5.60 8.36 17.28
C ILE A 42 6.05 8.99 15.96
N LEU A 43 6.69 8.20 15.11
CA LEU A 43 7.17 8.61 13.78
C LEU A 43 6.46 7.75 12.73
N ALA A 44 5.34 8.22 12.20
CA ALA A 44 4.50 7.43 11.30
C ALA A 44 4.57 7.92 9.86
N ALA A 45 4.63 7.00 8.89
CA ALA A 45 4.62 7.33 7.46
C ALA A 45 3.95 6.25 6.61
N GLY A 46 3.11 6.66 5.67
CA GLY A 46 2.35 5.78 4.79
C GLY A 46 0.85 6.08 4.77
N LYS A 47 0.09 5.40 3.89
CA LYS A 47 -1.37 5.53 3.74
C LYS A 47 -2.16 5.27 5.04
N ALA A 48 -1.62 4.43 5.95
CA ALA A 48 -2.20 4.12 7.26
C ALA A 48 -1.57 4.91 8.41
N ALA A 49 -0.65 5.85 8.15
CA ALA A 49 0.14 6.50 9.20
C ALA A 49 -0.71 7.23 10.24
N ALA A 50 -1.74 7.96 9.80
CA ALA A 50 -2.59 8.72 10.69
C ALA A 50 -3.44 7.81 11.60
N SER A 51 -4.02 6.73 11.05
CA SER A 51 -4.82 5.77 11.82
C SER A 51 -3.95 4.91 12.76
N MET A 52 -2.74 4.54 12.34
CA MET A 52 -1.76 3.88 13.20
C MET A 52 -1.36 4.79 14.38
N ALA A 53 -1.06 6.07 14.11
CA ALA A 53 -0.72 7.03 15.16
C ALA A 53 -1.88 7.25 16.15
N ALA A 54 -3.09 7.51 15.65
CA ALA A 54 -4.28 7.69 16.49
C ALA A 54 -4.58 6.45 17.36
N THR A 55 -4.39 5.25 16.80
CA THR A 55 -4.55 4.00 17.54
C THR A 55 -3.50 3.85 18.64
N ALA A 56 -2.23 4.13 18.34
CA ALA A 56 -1.16 4.09 19.32
C ALA A 56 -1.40 5.07 20.46
N GLU A 57 -1.71 6.34 20.16
CA GLU A 57 -2.01 7.35 21.19
C GLU A 57 -3.14 6.93 22.13
N ARG A 58 -4.25 6.45 21.56
CA ARG A 58 -5.39 5.96 22.33
C ARG A 58 -5.01 4.79 23.22
N PHE A 59 -4.25 3.84 22.69
CA PHE A 59 -3.79 2.67 23.45
C PHE A 59 -2.94 3.08 24.65
N TYR A 60 -1.92 3.94 24.45
CA TYR A 60 -1.08 4.41 25.55
C TYR A 60 -1.85 5.29 26.54
N GLY A 61 -2.73 6.17 26.06
CA GLY A 61 -3.56 7.03 26.91
C GLY A 61 -4.52 6.24 27.81
N GLN A 62 -5.01 5.08 27.36
CA GLN A 62 -5.87 4.20 28.15
C GLN A 62 -5.09 3.32 29.12
N ARG A 63 -3.97 2.76 28.68
CA ARG A 63 -3.23 1.73 29.44
C ARG A 63 -2.14 2.29 30.35
N TRP A 64 -1.54 3.42 29.99
CA TRP A 64 -0.56 4.15 30.79
C TRP A 64 -0.83 5.66 30.78
N PRO A 65 -1.90 6.10 31.49
CA PRO A 65 -2.17 7.52 31.66
C PRO A 65 -0.93 8.27 32.17
N GLY A 66 -0.59 9.40 31.53
CA GLY A 66 0.61 10.19 31.86
C GLY A 66 1.86 9.88 31.03
N THR A 67 1.79 8.92 30.09
CA THR A 67 2.84 8.74 29.09
C THR A 67 3.08 10.05 28.33
N LYS A 68 4.35 10.48 28.21
CA LYS A 68 4.72 11.68 27.46
C LYS A 68 4.80 11.35 25.97
N ILE A 69 3.70 11.58 25.27
CA ILE A 69 3.57 11.31 23.83
C ILE A 69 3.84 12.58 23.03
N GLU A 70 4.64 12.45 21.98
CA GLU A 70 4.88 13.44 20.93
C GLU A 70 4.98 12.68 19.60
N GLY A 71 4.74 13.31 18.45
CA GLY A 71 5.00 12.63 17.20
C GLY A 71 4.57 13.38 15.95
N ILE A 72 4.95 12.79 14.81
CA ILE A 72 4.56 13.23 13.47
C ILE A 72 4.06 12.00 12.70
N ALA A 73 2.91 12.14 12.05
CA ALA A 73 2.37 11.17 11.12
C ALA A 73 2.22 11.80 9.73
N VAL A 74 2.82 11.19 8.71
CA VAL A 74 2.77 11.67 7.32
C VAL A 74 1.91 10.71 6.49
N THR A 75 0.77 11.20 6.02
CA THR A 75 -0.22 10.43 5.25
C THR A 75 -0.55 11.12 3.92
N ARG A 76 -1.37 10.47 3.09
CA ARG A 76 -1.87 11.05 1.83
C ARG A 76 -2.91 12.14 2.12
N TYR A 77 -3.05 13.10 1.21
CA TYR A 77 -4.20 14.03 1.24
C TYR A 77 -5.54 13.29 1.38
N GLY A 78 -6.43 13.83 2.22
CA GLY A 78 -7.75 13.27 2.53
C GLY A 78 -7.74 12.08 3.50
N HIS A 79 -6.56 11.59 3.93
CA HIS A 79 -6.42 10.39 4.77
C HIS A 79 -6.01 10.72 6.22
N THR A 80 -6.44 11.88 6.71
CA THR A 80 -6.15 12.29 8.10
C THR A 80 -7.00 11.52 9.11
N CYS A 81 -6.51 11.46 10.35
CA CYS A 81 -7.24 10.90 11.48
C CYS A 81 -7.05 11.83 12.68
N PRO A 82 -8.09 12.11 13.49
CA PRO A 82 -7.93 12.94 14.68
C PRO A 82 -6.95 12.32 15.69
N THR A 83 -5.92 13.09 16.04
CA THR A 83 -4.90 12.76 17.05
C THR A 83 -4.90 13.82 18.15
N ARG A 84 -4.30 13.52 19.30
CA ARG A 84 -4.19 14.46 20.44
C ARG A 84 -2.80 15.06 20.61
N HIS A 85 -1.75 14.27 20.42
CA HIS A 85 -0.36 14.67 20.67
C HIS A 85 0.51 14.58 19.40
N VAL A 86 0.13 13.74 18.43
CA VAL A 86 0.81 13.55 17.15
C VAL A 86 0.31 14.57 16.14
N THR A 87 1.24 15.27 15.49
CA THR A 87 0.90 16.17 14.37
C THR A 87 0.71 15.34 13.10
N VAL A 88 -0.46 15.41 12.49
CA VAL A 88 -0.74 14.75 11.20
C VAL A 88 -0.45 15.74 10.06
N LEU A 89 0.41 15.33 9.14
CA LEU A 89 0.79 16.07 7.94
C LEU A 89 0.38 15.27 6.70
N GLU A 90 -0.03 15.97 5.66
CA GLU A 90 -0.41 15.38 4.38
C GLU A 90 0.64 15.65 3.31
N ALA A 91 0.82 14.71 2.39
CA ALA A 91 1.73 14.81 1.25
C ALA A 91 1.20 14.05 0.03
N ALA A 92 1.79 14.32 -1.14
CA ALA A 92 1.39 13.68 -2.38
C ALA A 92 1.92 12.24 -2.51
N HIS A 93 1.06 11.38 -3.07
CA HIS A 93 1.35 10.01 -3.49
C HIS A 93 0.61 9.78 -4.82
N PRO A 94 1.19 9.08 -5.82
CA PRO A 94 2.46 8.35 -5.78
C PRO A 94 3.71 9.19 -6.09
N VAL A 95 3.54 10.40 -6.61
CA VAL A 95 4.66 11.31 -6.91
C VAL A 95 4.88 12.25 -5.71
N PRO A 96 6.08 12.31 -5.12
CA PRO A 96 6.36 13.18 -3.98
C PRO A 96 6.15 14.67 -4.28
N ASP A 97 5.80 15.47 -3.29
CA ASP A 97 5.68 16.93 -3.38
C ASP A 97 6.47 17.68 -2.29
N GLU A 98 6.41 19.01 -2.31
CA GLU A 98 7.07 19.86 -1.31
C GLU A 98 6.49 19.69 0.10
N ALA A 99 5.23 19.28 0.23
CA ALA A 99 4.66 18.95 1.53
C ALA A 99 5.35 17.74 2.14
N GLY A 100 5.60 16.69 1.34
CA GLY A 100 6.42 15.54 1.72
C GLY A 100 7.84 15.92 2.14
N VAL A 101 8.46 16.90 1.47
CA VAL A 101 9.79 17.44 1.86
C VAL A 101 9.78 18.12 3.22
N ARG A 102 8.80 19.00 3.45
CA ARG A 102 8.64 19.67 4.76
C ARG A 102 8.36 18.67 5.87
N ALA A 103 7.48 17.70 5.62
CA ALA A 103 7.15 16.65 6.56
C ALA A 103 8.36 15.76 6.89
N GLY A 104 9.12 15.35 5.87
CA GLY A 104 10.36 14.59 6.05
C GLY A 104 11.40 15.33 6.89
N ARG A 105 11.56 16.65 6.66
CA ARG A 105 12.47 17.49 7.45
C ARG A 105 12.03 17.59 8.92
N ALA A 106 10.74 17.83 9.16
CA ALA A 106 10.19 17.92 10.51
C ALA A 106 10.31 16.58 11.27
N LEU A 107 9.96 15.47 10.61
CA LEU A 107 10.08 14.13 11.16
C LEU A 107 11.53 13.77 11.50
N LEU A 108 12.47 14.06 10.60
CA LEU A 108 13.89 13.81 10.86
C LEU A 108 14.41 14.67 12.02
N SER A 109 14.02 15.95 12.09
CA SER A 109 14.39 16.83 13.19
C SER A 109 13.87 16.34 14.53
N LEU A 110 12.64 15.83 14.57
CA LEU A 110 12.06 15.23 15.77
C LEU A 110 12.82 13.94 16.15
N ALA A 111 13.12 13.08 15.18
CA ALA A 111 13.89 11.86 15.38
C ALA A 111 15.27 12.13 16.02
N THR A 112 16.01 13.12 15.51
CA THR A 112 17.33 13.51 16.05
C THR A 112 17.27 14.10 17.46
N SER A 113 16.09 14.51 17.94
CA SER A 113 15.94 15.05 19.29
C SER A 113 15.87 13.97 20.39
N LEU A 114 15.74 12.69 20.04
CA LEU A 114 15.53 11.62 21.01
C LEU A 114 16.79 11.34 21.85
N GLY A 115 16.58 11.15 23.16
CA GLY A 115 17.60 10.75 24.12
C GLY A 115 17.60 9.23 24.40
N PRO A 116 18.58 8.72 25.16
CA PRO A 116 18.71 7.28 25.45
C PRO A 116 17.54 6.67 26.24
N ASP A 117 16.82 7.51 26.99
CA ASP A 117 15.64 7.12 27.78
C ASP A 117 14.33 7.23 26.98
N ASP A 118 14.37 7.71 25.73
CA ASP A 118 13.22 7.85 24.85
C ASP A 118 12.99 6.57 24.02
N LEU A 119 11.80 6.46 23.42
CA LEU A 119 11.44 5.45 22.44
C LEU A 119 10.97 6.12 21.15
N GLY A 120 11.65 5.82 20.04
CA GLY A 120 11.16 6.07 18.70
C GLY A 120 10.28 4.91 18.25
N LEU A 121 8.96 5.11 18.26
CA LEU A 121 7.99 4.17 17.70
C LEU A 121 7.72 4.54 16.24
N VAL A 122 8.31 3.79 15.33
CA VAL A 122 8.16 4.00 13.88
C VAL A 122 6.99 3.16 13.37
N LEU A 123 5.99 3.81 12.79
CA LEU A 123 4.79 3.16 12.26
C LEU A 123 4.80 3.30 10.73
N LEU A 124 4.97 2.19 10.02
CA LEU A 124 5.12 2.20 8.56
C LEU A 124 3.94 1.52 7.89
N SER A 125 3.53 2.06 6.75
CA SER A 125 2.65 1.37 5.82
C SER A 125 3.00 1.70 4.37
N GLY A 126 2.22 1.14 3.46
CA GLY A 126 2.26 1.46 2.04
C GLY A 126 2.35 2.93 1.67
N GLY A 127 3.04 3.26 0.58
CA GLY A 127 3.20 4.62 0.07
C GLY A 127 4.21 5.51 0.84
N ALA A 128 4.78 5.04 1.95
CA ALA A 128 5.73 5.81 2.76
C ALA A 128 6.94 6.33 1.98
N SER A 129 7.38 5.61 0.94
CA SER A 129 8.54 6.02 0.15
C SER A 129 8.33 7.35 -0.61
N ALA A 130 7.10 7.62 -1.05
CA ALA A 130 6.75 8.87 -1.71
C ALA A 130 6.38 9.97 -0.70
N LEU A 131 5.55 9.62 0.30
CA LEU A 131 5.05 10.55 1.31
C LEU A 131 6.17 11.12 2.20
N LEU A 132 7.13 10.28 2.60
CA LEU A 132 8.27 10.66 3.42
C LEU A 132 9.51 10.87 2.55
N THR A 133 9.53 12.00 1.85
CA THR A 133 10.61 12.37 0.93
C THR A 133 11.51 13.42 1.54
N LEU A 134 12.81 13.15 1.64
CA LEU A 134 13.79 14.16 2.03
C LEU A 134 15.06 13.98 1.20
N PRO A 135 15.24 14.77 0.12
CA PRO A 135 16.47 14.75 -0.67
C PRO A 135 17.70 15.15 0.17
N PRO A 136 18.92 14.73 -0.22
CA PRO A 136 20.15 15.24 0.35
C PRO A 136 20.33 16.74 0.08
N ASP A 137 21.19 17.38 0.87
CA ASP A 137 21.49 18.79 0.69
C ASP A 137 22.14 19.01 -0.69
N GLY A 138 21.65 20.01 -1.44
CA GLY A 138 22.10 20.31 -2.80
C GLY A 138 21.44 19.49 -3.92
N VAL A 139 20.51 18.58 -3.60
CA VAL A 139 19.67 17.88 -4.59
C VAL A 139 18.24 18.42 -4.50
N SER A 140 17.72 18.92 -5.61
CA SER A 140 16.34 19.43 -5.67
C SER A 140 15.31 18.30 -5.65
N LEU A 141 14.07 18.61 -5.25
CA LEU A 141 12.95 17.68 -5.36
C LEU A 141 12.70 17.28 -6.82
N GLU A 142 12.81 18.25 -7.74
CA GLU A 142 12.61 18.04 -9.17
C GLU A 142 13.64 17.06 -9.75
N GLU A 143 14.93 17.21 -9.42
CA GLU A 143 15.98 16.26 -9.80
C GLU A 143 15.66 14.85 -9.27
N LYS A 144 15.22 14.74 -8.01
CA LYS A 144 14.85 13.45 -7.40
C LYS A 144 13.64 12.81 -8.09
N GLN A 145 12.61 13.59 -8.43
CA GLN A 145 11.44 13.12 -9.16
C GLN A 145 11.82 12.65 -10.57
N GLY A 146 12.61 13.47 -11.29
CA GLY A 146 13.09 13.15 -12.63
C GLY A 146 13.89 11.85 -12.65
N LEU A 147 14.80 11.68 -11.69
CA LEU A 147 15.59 10.47 -11.56
C LEU A 147 14.75 9.24 -11.20
N SER A 148 13.78 9.39 -10.29
CA SER A 148 12.87 8.29 -9.92
C SER A 148 12.03 7.84 -11.13
N ARG A 149 11.55 8.78 -11.96
CA ARG A 149 10.85 8.46 -13.21
C ARG A 149 11.75 7.72 -14.20
N ALA A 150 12.99 8.19 -14.39
CA ALA A 150 13.94 7.57 -15.29
C ALA A 150 14.30 6.13 -14.87
N LEU A 151 14.51 5.90 -13.57
CA LEU A 151 14.80 4.57 -13.01
C LEU A 151 13.63 3.60 -13.19
N LEU A 152 12.39 4.06 -12.98
CA LEU A 152 11.20 3.22 -13.19
C LEU A 152 11.00 2.91 -14.68
N ALA A 153 11.20 3.90 -15.56
CA ALA A 153 11.06 3.74 -17.00
C ALA A 153 12.14 2.84 -17.63
N SER A 154 13.29 2.66 -16.97
CA SER A 154 14.37 1.82 -17.51
C SER A 154 14.12 0.32 -17.37
N GLY A 155 13.08 -0.10 -16.63
CA GLY A 155 12.83 -1.51 -16.34
C GLY A 155 13.92 -2.17 -15.48
N ALA A 156 14.68 -1.37 -14.74
CA ALA A 156 15.75 -1.89 -13.89
C ALA A 156 15.17 -2.72 -12.73
N PRO A 157 15.89 -3.75 -12.24
CA PRO A 157 15.48 -4.49 -11.06
C PRO A 157 15.21 -3.56 -9.87
N ILE A 158 14.18 -3.86 -9.07
CA ILE A 158 13.80 -3.05 -7.91
C ILE A 158 14.95 -2.89 -6.90
N THR A 159 15.86 -3.87 -6.83
CA THR A 159 17.08 -3.82 -6.02
C THR A 159 18.01 -2.68 -6.44
N ASP A 160 18.17 -2.47 -7.74
CA ASP A 160 19.06 -1.44 -8.30
C ASP A 160 18.43 -0.06 -8.13
N ILE A 161 17.12 0.04 -8.41
CA ILE A 161 16.34 1.24 -8.16
C ILE A 161 16.45 1.65 -6.68
N ASN A 162 16.27 0.72 -5.76
CA ASN A 162 16.36 1.01 -4.33
C ASN A 162 17.78 1.35 -3.88
N THR A 163 18.82 0.71 -4.45
CA THR A 163 20.22 1.07 -4.20
C THR A 163 20.47 2.56 -4.48
N VAL A 164 19.97 3.07 -5.61
CA VAL A 164 20.04 4.49 -5.93
C VAL A 164 19.17 5.32 -4.98
N ARG A 165 17.90 4.94 -4.78
CA ARG A 165 16.94 5.71 -3.94
C ARG A 165 17.39 5.89 -2.50
N HIS A 166 18.09 4.92 -1.91
CA HIS A 166 18.63 5.02 -0.55
C HIS A 166 19.66 6.15 -0.44
N HIS A 167 20.56 6.26 -1.40
CA HIS A 167 21.60 7.31 -1.43
C HIS A 167 21.06 8.71 -1.81
N LEU A 168 19.83 8.75 -2.35
CA LEU A 168 19.08 9.98 -2.67
C LEU A 168 18.10 10.39 -1.57
N SER A 169 18.30 9.91 -0.34
CA SER A 169 17.42 10.25 0.77
C SER A 169 18.22 10.41 2.05
N ARG A 170 17.73 11.25 2.97
CA ARG A 170 18.25 11.39 4.34
C ARG A 170 17.50 10.57 5.40
N ILE A 171 16.66 9.62 4.95
CA ILE A 171 15.70 8.90 5.81
C ILE A 171 15.73 7.40 5.52
N LYS A 172 15.80 7.04 4.23
CA LYS A 172 15.74 5.65 3.73
C LYS A 172 17.03 4.88 4.01
N GLY A 173 16.99 3.55 3.92
CA GLY A 173 18.16 2.69 4.08
C GLY A 173 18.84 2.81 5.46
N GLY A 174 18.04 2.77 6.53
CA GLY A 174 18.52 2.76 7.91
C GLY A 174 18.84 4.12 8.52
N GLN A 175 18.82 5.19 7.73
CA GLN A 175 19.17 6.53 8.19
C GLN A 175 18.20 7.10 9.24
N LEU A 176 16.92 6.68 9.23
CA LEU A 176 16.00 7.06 10.30
C LEU A 176 16.35 6.35 11.63
N ALA A 177 16.75 5.07 11.59
CA ALA A 177 17.23 4.40 12.80
C ALA A 177 18.51 5.03 13.34
N GLU A 178 19.42 5.47 12.45
CA GLU A 178 20.59 6.25 12.85
C GLU A 178 20.20 7.58 13.51
N ALA A 179 19.22 8.30 12.95
CA ALA A 179 18.74 9.55 13.53
C ALA A 179 18.06 9.37 14.89
N ILE A 180 17.43 8.22 15.14
CA ILE A 180 16.78 7.89 16.44
C ILE A 180 17.82 7.51 17.51
N ALA A 181 18.99 7.00 17.12
CA ALA A 181 20.02 6.62 18.07
C ALA A 181 20.49 7.83 18.91
N PRO A 182 20.73 7.67 20.22
CA PRO A 182 20.89 6.42 20.96
C PRO A 182 19.58 5.83 21.54
N ALA A 183 18.43 6.43 21.26
CA ALA A 183 17.15 5.96 21.75
C ALA A 183 16.81 4.56 21.20
N ARG A 184 15.88 3.88 21.87
CA ARG A 184 15.35 2.61 21.34
C ARG A 184 14.49 2.90 20.11
N CYS A 185 14.64 2.10 19.05
CA CYS A 185 13.82 2.18 17.84
C CYS A 185 12.96 0.93 17.70
N VAL A 186 11.64 1.07 17.61
CA VAL A 186 10.72 -0.05 17.36
C VAL A 186 9.92 0.29 16.11
N THR A 187 10.05 -0.51 15.05
CA THR A 187 9.27 -0.36 13.82
C THR A 187 8.17 -1.40 13.76
N LEU A 188 6.93 -0.95 13.57
CA LEU A 188 5.76 -1.80 13.31
C LEU A 188 5.22 -1.43 11.92
N ALA A 189 5.14 -2.42 11.03
CA ALA A 189 4.82 -2.20 9.62
C ALA A 189 3.56 -2.96 9.18
N ILE A 190 2.70 -2.28 8.43
CA ILE A 190 1.65 -2.89 7.59
C ILE A 190 2.22 -2.99 6.18
N SER A 191 2.33 -4.21 5.65
CA SER A 191 3.03 -4.47 4.40
C SER A 191 2.06 -4.58 3.22
N ASP A 192 2.34 -3.78 2.20
CA ASP A 192 1.76 -3.81 0.86
C ASP A 192 2.82 -4.22 -0.18
N VAL A 193 3.87 -4.92 0.25
CA VAL A 193 4.99 -5.31 -0.62
C VAL A 193 5.02 -6.82 -0.77
N ALA A 194 5.04 -7.30 -2.01
CA ALA A 194 5.23 -8.71 -2.32
C ALA A 194 6.48 -9.29 -1.63
N GLY A 195 6.32 -10.47 -1.02
CA GLY A 195 7.38 -11.13 -0.25
C GLY A 195 7.71 -10.46 1.10
N ASN A 196 7.05 -9.35 1.47
CA ASN A 196 7.13 -8.74 2.80
C ASN A 196 8.56 -8.40 3.25
N ILE A 197 9.38 -7.85 2.36
CA ILE A 197 10.80 -7.57 2.61
C ILE A 197 10.97 -6.21 3.32
N PRO A 198 11.48 -6.15 4.57
CA PRO A 198 11.58 -4.90 5.35
C PRO A 198 12.38 -3.78 4.67
N ALA A 199 13.41 -4.12 3.89
CA ALA A 199 14.24 -3.15 3.18
C ALA A 199 13.51 -2.45 2.03
N ILE A 200 12.41 -3.05 1.54
CA ILE A 200 11.60 -2.50 0.44
C ILE A 200 10.46 -1.64 1.01
N ILE A 201 9.83 -2.06 2.11
CA ILE A 201 8.73 -1.32 2.75
C ILE A 201 9.20 0.07 3.19
N GLY A 202 8.62 1.10 2.58
CA GLY A 202 9.04 2.50 2.80
C GLY A 202 10.50 2.79 2.41
N SER A 203 11.13 1.91 1.63
CA SER A 203 12.58 1.90 1.36
C SER A 203 13.44 1.77 2.63
N GLY A 204 12.98 0.92 3.56
CA GLY A 204 13.75 0.46 4.71
C GLY A 204 14.36 1.56 5.57
N PRO A 205 13.58 2.54 6.09
CA PRO A 205 14.15 3.68 6.81
C PRO A 205 14.85 3.29 8.13
N THR A 206 14.49 2.13 8.70
CA THR A 206 14.98 1.66 10.00
C THR A 206 15.74 0.33 9.92
N VAL A 207 16.02 -0.16 8.72
CA VAL A 207 16.76 -1.40 8.48
C VAL A 207 18.00 -1.13 7.64
N PRO A 208 19.08 -1.91 7.78
CA PRO A 208 20.29 -1.70 7.01
C PRO A 208 20.02 -1.91 5.52
N ALA A 209 20.52 -0.99 4.72
CA ALA A 209 20.55 -1.11 3.27
C ALA A 209 21.88 -1.69 2.80
N GLN A 210 21.86 -2.27 1.60
CA GLN A 210 23.04 -2.76 0.90
C GLN A 210 23.46 -1.77 -0.19
N GLY A 211 24.71 -1.91 -0.64
CA GLY A 211 25.28 -1.10 -1.71
C GLY A 211 25.91 0.21 -1.22
N SER A 212 26.66 0.82 -2.12
CA SER A 212 27.44 2.04 -1.91
C SER A 212 27.02 3.14 -2.89
N GLY A 213 27.46 4.37 -2.63
CA GLY A 213 27.28 5.47 -3.55
C GLY A 213 28.01 5.25 -4.89
N GLN A 214 29.09 4.47 -4.88
CA GLN A 214 29.75 4.02 -6.11
C GLN A 214 28.87 3.06 -6.90
N ASP A 215 28.19 2.11 -6.25
CA ASP A 215 27.26 1.20 -6.91
C ASP A 215 26.09 1.97 -7.51
N ALA A 216 25.56 2.97 -6.79
CA ALA A 216 24.52 3.86 -7.31
C ALA A 216 24.98 4.60 -8.58
N ASN A 217 26.21 5.16 -8.60
CA ASN A 217 26.75 5.77 -9.82
C ASN A 217 26.91 4.75 -10.96
N ALA A 218 27.42 3.55 -10.68
CA ALA A 218 27.60 2.51 -11.68
C ALA A 218 26.27 2.06 -12.31
N ILE A 219 25.21 1.95 -11.51
CA ILE A 219 23.84 1.67 -11.98
C ILE A 219 23.36 2.78 -12.92
N LEU A 220 23.53 4.05 -12.53
CA LEU A 220 23.12 5.18 -13.36
C LEU A 220 23.86 5.22 -14.71
N ASP A 221 25.15 4.89 -14.70
CA ASP A 221 25.96 4.82 -15.92
C ASP A 221 25.53 3.65 -16.81
N HIS A 222 25.27 2.47 -16.24
CA HIS A 222 24.75 1.30 -16.98
C HIS A 222 23.43 1.65 -17.68
N LEU A 223 22.51 2.29 -16.95
CA LEU A 223 21.18 2.66 -17.45
C LEU A 223 21.19 3.90 -18.35
N ASN A 224 22.36 4.53 -18.57
CA ASN A 224 22.52 5.77 -19.32
C ASN A 224 21.60 6.91 -18.83
N ILE A 225 21.35 6.98 -17.52
CA ILE A 225 20.49 8.01 -16.94
C ILE A 225 21.31 9.29 -16.69
N PRO A 226 21.00 10.42 -17.34
CA PRO A 226 21.73 11.66 -17.13
C PRO A 226 21.47 12.22 -15.73
N VAL A 227 22.54 12.61 -15.05
CA VAL A 227 22.49 13.22 -13.71
C VAL A 227 23.46 14.39 -13.62
N SER A 228 23.13 15.38 -12.78
CA SER A 228 23.96 16.57 -12.59
C SER A 228 25.32 16.23 -11.97
N ALA A 229 26.34 17.05 -12.25
CA ALA A 229 27.67 16.87 -11.66
C ALA A 229 27.64 16.96 -10.13
N ALA A 230 26.76 17.79 -9.58
CA ALA A 230 26.50 17.90 -8.14
C ALA A 230 25.98 16.57 -7.58
N LEU A 231 25.02 15.94 -8.25
CA LEU A 231 24.48 14.67 -7.82
C LEU A 231 25.52 13.53 -7.94
N ARG A 232 26.30 13.48 -9.01
CA ARG A 232 27.41 12.50 -9.14
C ARG A 232 28.43 12.67 -8.03
N ALA A 233 28.79 13.91 -7.72
CA ALA A 233 29.69 14.22 -6.62
C ALA A 233 29.08 13.85 -5.26
N HIS A 234 27.78 14.07 -5.05
CA HIS A 234 27.06 13.63 -3.86
C HIS A 234 27.14 12.11 -3.73
N LEU A 235 26.78 11.35 -4.76
CA LEU A 235 26.85 9.89 -4.74
C LEU A 235 28.29 9.37 -4.53
N ALA A 236 29.30 10.04 -5.11
CA ALA A 236 30.70 9.68 -4.91
C ALA A 236 31.22 10.00 -3.50
N LYS A 237 30.70 11.07 -2.88
CA LYS A 237 31.04 11.49 -1.51
C LYS A 237 30.17 10.84 -0.44
N ALA A 238 29.02 10.26 -0.81
CA ALA A 238 28.03 9.70 0.10
C ALA A 238 28.65 8.55 0.88
N THR A 239 29.34 8.90 1.97
CA THR A 239 29.90 7.96 2.92
C THR A 239 28.78 7.43 3.78
N ARG A 240 28.46 6.17 3.49
CA ARG A 240 27.82 5.15 4.32
C ARG A 240 26.41 5.47 4.82
N LEU A 241 25.44 4.94 4.08
CA LEU A 241 24.31 4.28 4.72
C LEU A 241 24.82 3.51 5.95
N PRO A 242 24.12 3.54 7.09
CA PRO A 242 24.57 2.86 8.30
C PRO A 242 24.89 1.39 7.98
N ALA A 243 26.12 0.97 8.28
CA ALA A 243 26.55 -0.40 8.05
C ALA A 243 25.67 -1.36 8.87
N ALA A 244 25.51 -2.60 8.43
CA ALA A 244 24.61 -3.56 9.11
C ALA A 244 24.98 -3.81 10.59
N ASP A 245 26.24 -3.59 10.97
CA ASP A 245 26.76 -3.69 12.33
C ASP A 245 26.80 -2.35 13.10
N ALA A 246 26.23 -1.28 12.53
CA ALA A 246 26.21 0.04 13.16
C ALA A 246 25.46 0.02 14.50
N PRO A 247 25.93 0.77 15.51
CA PRO A 247 25.33 0.77 16.85
C PRO A 247 23.83 1.13 16.88
N CYS A 248 23.34 1.93 15.93
CA CYS A 248 21.93 2.30 15.83
C CYS A 248 21.01 1.07 15.68
N PHE A 249 21.48 -0.01 15.03
CA PHE A 249 20.70 -1.22 14.83
C PHE A 249 20.68 -2.13 16.06
N SER A 250 21.62 -1.98 17.00
CA SER A 250 21.67 -2.79 18.23
C SER A 250 20.45 -2.57 19.15
N ARG A 251 19.79 -1.42 19.03
CA ARG A 251 18.58 -1.03 19.79
C ARG A 251 17.37 -0.85 18.88
N ALA A 252 17.45 -1.32 17.63
CA ALA A 252 16.36 -1.30 16.68
C ALA A 252 15.69 -2.67 16.59
N SER A 253 14.36 -2.70 16.51
CA SER A 253 13.59 -3.89 16.17
C SER A 253 12.59 -3.58 15.08
N TYR A 254 12.33 -4.53 14.20
CA TYR A 254 11.37 -4.40 13.10
C TYR A 254 10.40 -5.57 13.14
N GLN A 255 9.11 -5.29 13.02
CA GLN A 255 8.07 -6.31 12.93
C GLN A 255 7.03 -5.91 11.89
N ILE A 256 6.66 -6.86 11.04
CA ILE A 256 5.49 -6.77 10.17
C ILE A 256 4.30 -7.31 10.95
N ILE A 257 3.25 -6.51 11.05
CA ILE A 257 2.10 -6.77 11.93
C ILE A 257 0.81 -7.06 11.16
N ALA A 258 0.78 -6.75 9.86
CA ALA A 258 -0.33 -7.06 8.97
C ALA A 258 0.17 -7.12 7.51
N THR A 259 -0.42 -8.03 6.74
CA THR A 259 -0.09 -8.35 5.34
C THR A 259 -1.35 -8.63 4.52
N GLY A 260 -1.22 -8.69 3.20
CA GLY A 260 -2.30 -9.13 2.31
C GLY A 260 -2.77 -10.56 2.64
N THR A 261 -1.84 -11.46 3.00
CA THR A 261 -2.15 -12.81 3.47
C THR A 261 -3.13 -12.82 4.65
N ASP A 262 -2.96 -11.92 5.62
CA ASP A 262 -3.86 -11.83 6.80
C ASP A 262 -5.28 -11.41 6.38
N ALA A 263 -5.38 -10.46 5.44
CA ALA A 263 -6.66 -10.01 4.87
C ALA A 263 -7.39 -11.15 4.14
N LEU A 264 -6.67 -11.89 3.28
CA LEU A 264 -7.22 -13.05 2.56
C LEU A 264 -7.62 -14.18 3.52
N ALA A 265 -6.83 -14.44 4.55
CA ALA A 265 -7.12 -15.46 5.56
C ALA A 265 -8.41 -15.16 6.33
N ALA A 266 -8.65 -13.90 6.69
CA ALA A 266 -9.88 -13.48 7.36
C ALA A 266 -11.13 -13.69 6.50
N ALA A 267 -11.08 -13.30 5.22
CA ALA A 267 -12.16 -13.56 4.28
C ALA A 267 -12.37 -15.06 4.05
N ALA A 268 -11.28 -15.83 3.94
CA ALA A 268 -11.34 -17.27 3.77
C ALA A 268 -11.99 -17.99 4.96
N ALA A 269 -11.70 -17.56 6.19
CA ALA A 269 -12.33 -18.12 7.39
C ALA A 269 -13.86 -17.92 7.36
N LEU A 270 -14.31 -16.69 7.09
CA LEU A 270 -15.73 -16.36 6.99
C LEU A 270 -16.44 -17.17 5.89
N ALA A 271 -15.77 -17.36 4.74
CA ALA A 271 -16.32 -18.14 3.65
C ALA A 271 -16.41 -19.64 3.96
N ARG A 272 -15.42 -20.21 4.65
CA ARG A 272 -15.47 -21.62 5.08
C ARG A 272 -16.59 -21.87 6.08
N GLU A 273 -16.79 -20.96 7.03
CA GLU A 273 -17.91 -21.03 7.99
C GLU A 273 -19.28 -20.99 7.29
N ALA A 274 -19.36 -20.26 6.18
CA ALA A 274 -20.54 -20.18 5.34
C ALA A 274 -20.72 -21.37 4.37
N GLY A 275 -19.84 -22.37 4.42
CA GLY A 275 -19.94 -23.60 3.63
C GLY A 275 -19.36 -23.50 2.21
N TYR A 276 -18.57 -22.46 1.90
CA TYR A 276 -17.89 -22.35 0.62
C TYR A 276 -16.58 -23.13 0.62
N GLU A 277 -16.28 -23.78 -0.50
CA GLU A 277 -14.92 -24.23 -0.81
C GLU A 277 -14.06 -23.00 -1.11
N VAL A 278 -12.89 -22.86 -0.47
CA VAL A 278 -12.04 -21.67 -0.63
C VAL A 278 -10.70 -22.03 -1.27
N SER A 279 -10.36 -21.35 -2.36
CA SER A 279 -9.03 -21.37 -2.98
C SER A 279 -8.36 -20.01 -2.84
N ILE A 280 -7.23 -19.94 -2.13
CA ILE A 280 -6.40 -18.73 -2.06
C ILE A 280 -5.29 -18.88 -3.11
N VAL A 281 -5.25 -17.99 -4.09
CA VAL A 281 -4.26 -18.00 -5.17
C VAL A 281 -2.92 -17.45 -4.68
N GLY A 282 -2.95 -16.36 -3.92
CA GLY A 282 -1.78 -15.65 -3.39
C GLY A 282 -2.13 -14.19 -3.07
N ASP A 283 -1.28 -13.50 -2.30
CA ASP A 283 -1.38 -12.07 -1.99
C ASP A 283 -0.37 -11.20 -2.76
N ASP A 284 0.35 -11.79 -3.71
CA ASP A 284 1.44 -11.21 -4.49
C ASP A 284 1.21 -11.30 -6.01
N MET A 285 -0.06 -11.35 -6.44
CA MET A 285 -0.38 -11.39 -7.88
C MET A 285 -0.17 -10.01 -8.50
N GLU A 286 0.96 -9.85 -9.19
CA GLU A 286 1.37 -8.64 -9.91
C GLU A 286 1.41 -8.89 -11.42
N ASP A 287 0.53 -8.24 -12.19
CA ASP A 287 0.50 -8.26 -13.66
C ASP A 287 -0.47 -7.16 -14.15
N GLU A 288 -0.60 -7.00 -15.46
CA GLU A 288 -1.67 -6.23 -16.08
C GLU A 288 -3.05 -6.75 -15.64
N ALA A 289 -3.94 -5.83 -15.26
CA ALA A 289 -5.28 -6.13 -14.75
C ALA A 289 -6.07 -7.08 -15.68
N ARG A 290 -5.93 -6.90 -17.00
CA ARG A 290 -6.58 -7.76 -18.02
C ARG A 290 -6.03 -9.18 -18.02
N THR A 291 -4.71 -9.34 -17.87
CA THR A 291 -4.04 -10.64 -17.83
C THR A 291 -4.49 -11.41 -16.60
N LEU A 292 -4.48 -10.76 -15.42
CA LEU A 292 -4.99 -11.35 -14.18
C LEU A 292 -6.46 -11.76 -14.34
N ALA A 293 -7.32 -10.90 -14.90
CA ALA A 293 -8.74 -11.19 -15.06
C ALA A 293 -9.00 -12.45 -15.92
N ILE A 294 -8.26 -12.61 -17.03
CA ILE A 294 -8.38 -13.80 -17.89
C ILE A 294 -7.93 -15.07 -17.16
N ALA A 295 -6.82 -15.00 -16.40
CA ALA A 295 -6.35 -16.13 -15.60
C ALA A 295 -7.40 -16.55 -14.55
N HIS A 296 -7.99 -15.57 -13.87
CA HIS A 296 -9.03 -15.82 -12.86
C HIS A 296 -10.33 -16.34 -13.46
N ALA A 297 -10.75 -15.86 -14.64
CA ALA A 297 -11.92 -16.41 -15.35
C ALA A 297 -11.75 -17.91 -15.66
N ARG A 298 -10.52 -18.33 -16.04
CA ARG A 298 -10.22 -19.75 -16.27
C ARG A 298 -10.31 -20.57 -14.99
N MET A 299 -9.85 -20.05 -13.86
CA MET A 299 -9.95 -20.71 -12.56
C MET A 299 -11.41 -20.86 -12.09
N ALA A 300 -12.25 -19.86 -12.38
CA ALA A 300 -13.68 -19.90 -12.08
C ALA A 300 -14.40 -21.00 -12.90
N ARG A 301 -14.06 -21.12 -14.19
CA ARG A 301 -14.58 -22.16 -15.10
C ARG A 301 -14.13 -23.57 -14.76
N SER A 302 -12.94 -23.72 -14.20
CA SER A 302 -12.38 -25.02 -13.86
C SER A 302 -12.97 -25.61 -12.57
N HIS A 303 -14.14 -25.14 -12.11
CA HIS A 303 -14.77 -25.67 -10.91
C HIS A 303 -15.23 -27.11 -11.15
N THR A 304 -14.61 -28.05 -10.44
CA THR A 304 -14.77 -29.49 -10.69
C THR A 304 -15.73 -30.18 -9.72
N ASN A 305 -16.34 -29.44 -8.77
CA ASN A 305 -17.21 -30.00 -7.74
C ASN A 305 -18.66 -29.50 -7.88
N PRO A 306 -19.49 -30.16 -8.71
CA PRO A 306 -20.89 -29.78 -8.88
C PRO A 306 -21.65 -29.78 -7.55
N GLY A 307 -22.33 -28.68 -7.22
CA GLY A 307 -23.18 -28.57 -6.04
C GLY A 307 -22.50 -28.02 -4.77
N VAL A 308 -21.20 -27.71 -4.81
CA VAL A 308 -20.52 -26.97 -3.73
C VAL A 308 -20.12 -25.60 -4.26
N PRO A 309 -20.57 -24.48 -3.65
CA PRO A 309 -20.17 -23.16 -4.10
C PRO A 309 -18.70 -22.89 -3.71
N ARG A 310 -17.97 -22.21 -4.58
CA ARG A 310 -16.53 -21.96 -4.42
C ARG A 310 -16.21 -20.47 -4.41
N LEU A 311 -15.28 -20.09 -3.54
CA LEU A 311 -14.69 -18.76 -3.47
C LEU A 311 -13.21 -18.84 -3.86
N ILE A 312 -12.82 -18.05 -4.85
CA ILE A 312 -11.43 -17.84 -5.24
C ILE A 312 -11.00 -16.47 -4.71
N LEU A 313 -9.92 -16.45 -3.93
CA LEU A 313 -9.37 -15.26 -3.31
C LEU A 313 -7.97 -14.98 -3.85
N SER A 314 -7.68 -13.73 -4.17
CA SER A 314 -6.33 -13.27 -4.49
C SER A 314 -6.12 -11.83 -4.03
N GLY A 315 -4.87 -11.48 -3.78
CA GLY A 315 -4.41 -10.10 -3.57
C GLY A 315 -3.18 -9.83 -4.43
N GLY A 316 -2.48 -8.73 -4.16
CA GLY A 316 -1.35 -8.25 -4.95
C GLY A 316 -1.64 -6.86 -5.52
N GLU A 317 -0.93 -6.46 -6.57
CA GLU A 317 -1.10 -5.13 -7.18
C GLU A 317 -1.25 -5.29 -8.70
N ALA A 318 -2.43 -4.95 -9.22
CA ALA A 318 -2.65 -4.94 -10.66
C ALA A 318 -2.18 -3.61 -11.27
N THR A 319 -1.61 -3.67 -12.48
CA THR A 319 -1.28 -2.47 -13.26
C THR A 319 -2.20 -2.29 -14.45
N VAL A 320 -2.25 -1.05 -14.94
CA VAL A 320 -2.89 -0.70 -16.21
C VAL A 320 -1.89 0.07 -17.06
N THR A 321 -1.47 -0.52 -18.18
CA THR A 321 -0.67 0.18 -19.18
C THR A 321 -1.59 1.07 -20.03
N LEU A 322 -1.51 2.38 -19.80
CA LEU A 322 -2.28 3.37 -20.54
C LEU A 322 -1.68 3.62 -21.94
N GLY A 323 -2.50 3.49 -22.97
CA GLY A 323 -2.19 3.92 -24.34
C GLY A 323 -2.49 5.40 -24.58
N ASP A 324 -2.85 5.73 -25.83
CA ASP A 324 -3.25 7.09 -26.24
C ASP A 324 -4.60 7.51 -25.62
N LYS A 325 -5.44 6.54 -25.27
CA LYS A 325 -6.75 6.76 -24.66
C LYS A 325 -6.65 6.68 -23.14
N ARG A 326 -7.33 7.61 -22.47
CA ARG A 326 -7.32 7.77 -21.01
C ARG A 326 -8.74 8.08 -20.53
N GLY A 327 -9.52 7.03 -20.29
CA GLY A 327 -10.82 7.12 -19.63
C GLY A 327 -10.69 7.26 -18.11
N VAL A 328 -11.82 7.09 -17.42
CA VAL A 328 -11.89 7.11 -15.95
C VAL A 328 -11.92 5.68 -15.43
N GLY A 329 -11.02 5.34 -14.52
CA GLY A 329 -10.99 4.05 -13.83
C GLY A 329 -9.68 3.80 -13.11
N GLY A 330 -9.57 2.62 -12.51
CA GLY A 330 -8.36 2.10 -11.87
C GLY A 330 -8.15 0.61 -12.16
N PRO A 331 -7.02 0.03 -11.72
CA PRO A 331 -6.67 -1.37 -11.97
C PRO A 331 -7.74 -2.38 -11.52
N ASN A 332 -8.40 -2.19 -10.37
CA ASN A 332 -9.41 -3.13 -9.87
C ASN A 332 -10.71 -3.05 -10.69
N GLN A 333 -11.13 -1.85 -11.09
CA GLN A 333 -12.24 -1.64 -12.03
C GLN A 333 -11.91 -2.25 -13.40
N GLU A 334 -10.70 -2.04 -13.91
CA GLU A 334 -10.28 -2.62 -15.19
C GLU A 334 -10.23 -4.16 -15.13
N PHE A 335 -9.72 -4.72 -14.02
CA PHE A 335 -9.78 -6.15 -13.74
C PHE A 335 -11.22 -6.66 -13.72
N ALA A 336 -12.13 -5.98 -13.01
CA ALA A 336 -13.53 -6.39 -12.91
C ALA A 336 -14.24 -6.38 -14.28
N LEU A 337 -13.99 -5.36 -15.10
CA LEU A 337 -14.58 -5.27 -16.45
C LEU A 337 -14.01 -6.34 -17.38
N ALA A 338 -12.69 -6.54 -17.37
CA ALA A 338 -12.03 -7.59 -18.14
C ALA A 338 -12.50 -8.98 -17.71
N LEU A 339 -12.74 -9.20 -16.41
CA LEU A 339 -13.27 -10.45 -15.87
C LEU A 339 -14.71 -10.70 -16.36
N ALA A 340 -15.57 -9.68 -16.33
CA ALA A 340 -16.94 -9.79 -16.84
C ALA A 340 -16.95 -10.18 -18.33
N LEU A 341 -16.10 -9.56 -19.15
CA LEU A 341 -15.94 -9.90 -20.57
C LEU A 341 -15.39 -11.32 -20.76
N ALA A 342 -14.36 -11.70 -19.99
CA ALA A 342 -13.75 -13.02 -20.07
C ALA A 342 -14.73 -14.13 -19.68
N LEU A 343 -15.61 -13.90 -18.69
CA LEU A 343 -16.67 -14.80 -18.26
C LEU A 343 -17.84 -14.85 -19.26
N ALA A 344 -18.06 -13.79 -20.06
CA ALA A 344 -19.08 -13.73 -21.11
C ALA A 344 -20.51 -14.07 -20.61
N GLY A 345 -20.88 -13.57 -19.42
CA GLY A 345 -22.20 -13.81 -18.83
C GLY A 345 -22.38 -15.21 -18.24
N GLU A 346 -21.27 -15.85 -17.84
CA GLU A 346 -21.29 -17.13 -17.14
C GLU A 346 -22.25 -17.07 -15.95
N ARG A 347 -23.21 -17.99 -15.95
CA ARG A 347 -24.24 -18.05 -14.92
C ARG A 347 -23.55 -18.38 -13.60
N ASN A 348 -24.09 -17.83 -12.50
CA ASN A 348 -23.67 -18.12 -11.14
C ASN A 348 -22.29 -17.57 -10.72
N VAL A 349 -21.59 -16.80 -11.57
CA VAL A 349 -20.33 -16.13 -11.17
C VAL A 349 -20.58 -14.68 -10.75
N HIS A 350 -20.05 -14.32 -9.59
CA HIS A 350 -20.03 -12.97 -9.04
C HIS A 350 -18.61 -12.65 -8.60
N ALA A 351 -18.17 -11.40 -8.70
CA ALA A 351 -16.84 -11.05 -8.21
C ALA A 351 -16.76 -9.62 -7.73
N LEU A 352 -15.83 -9.38 -6.81
CA LEU A 352 -15.44 -8.08 -6.29
C LEU A 352 -13.92 -7.93 -6.44
N ALA A 353 -13.48 -6.77 -6.87
CA ALA A 353 -12.08 -6.36 -6.86
C ALA A 353 -12.01 -4.95 -6.30
N CYS A 354 -11.23 -4.74 -5.24
CA CYS A 354 -11.07 -3.44 -4.61
C CYS A 354 -9.64 -3.23 -4.09
N ASP A 355 -9.15 -2.00 -4.15
CA ASP A 355 -7.97 -1.56 -3.40
C ASP A 355 -8.34 -1.44 -1.92
N THR A 356 -7.52 -2.03 -1.06
CA THR A 356 -7.75 -1.99 0.39
C THR A 356 -7.54 -0.62 1.00
N ASP A 357 -6.92 0.34 0.31
CA ASP A 357 -6.85 1.74 0.75
C ASP A 357 -8.15 2.53 0.53
N GLY A 358 -9.05 1.97 -0.27
CA GLY A 358 -10.36 2.54 -0.58
C GLY A 358 -10.42 3.37 -1.87
N ILE A 359 -9.33 3.41 -2.65
CA ILE A 359 -9.22 4.22 -3.88
C ILE A 359 -8.59 3.42 -5.01
N ASP A 360 -9.35 3.25 -6.08
CA ASP A 360 -8.93 2.57 -7.30
C ASP A 360 -9.08 3.52 -8.50
N GLY A 361 -8.00 4.23 -8.82
CA GLY A 361 -8.03 5.32 -9.80
C GLY A 361 -8.68 6.60 -9.25
N GLY A 362 -9.24 7.42 -10.13
CA GLY A 362 -9.88 8.69 -9.74
C GLY A 362 -8.91 9.85 -9.51
N ALA A 363 -9.37 10.88 -8.79
CA ALA A 363 -8.61 12.11 -8.53
C ALA A 363 -7.79 12.07 -7.22
N GLY A 364 -7.91 10.99 -6.44
CA GLY A 364 -7.40 10.87 -5.08
C GLY A 364 -8.30 11.46 -4.02
N GLU A 365 -9.60 11.57 -4.30
CA GLU A 365 -10.60 12.20 -3.44
C GLU A 365 -11.31 11.17 -2.56
N ALA A 366 -11.97 11.64 -1.49
CA ALA A 366 -12.63 10.76 -0.53
C ALA A 366 -13.86 10.02 -1.09
N ASP A 367 -14.40 10.48 -2.22
CA ASP A 367 -15.51 9.88 -2.96
C ASP A 367 -15.04 9.09 -4.19
N ASP A 368 -13.75 8.82 -4.33
CA ASP A 368 -13.28 7.85 -5.32
C ASP A 368 -13.75 6.43 -4.97
N PRO A 369 -14.03 5.59 -5.97
CA PRO A 369 -14.38 4.20 -5.75
C PRO A 369 -13.15 3.39 -5.30
N ALA A 370 -13.37 2.42 -4.41
CA ALA A 370 -12.36 1.43 -4.05
C ALA A 370 -12.18 0.36 -5.14
N GLY A 371 -13.13 0.25 -6.06
CA GLY A 371 -13.13 -0.75 -7.11
C GLY A 371 -14.54 -1.02 -7.63
N ALA A 372 -14.81 -2.25 -8.07
CA ALA A 372 -16.09 -2.62 -8.65
C ALA A 372 -16.53 -4.04 -8.31
N ILE A 373 -17.83 -4.28 -8.46
CA ILE A 373 -18.44 -5.60 -8.34
C ILE A 373 -19.12 -6.00 -9.65
N ILE A 374 -19.03 -7.27 -10.00
CA ILE A 374 -19.70 -7.86 -11.15
C ILE A 374 -20.65 -8.97 -10.73
N SER A 375 -21.69 -9.15 -11.54
CA SER A 375 -22.67 -10.22 -11.43
C SER A 375 -22.81 -10.94 -12.78
N SER A 376 -23.46 -12.09 -12.77
CA SER A 376 -23.86 -12.81 -13.99
C SER A 376 -24.71 -11.98 -14.96
N ARG A 377 -25.34 -10.90 -14.49
CA ARG A 377 -26.17 -9.98 -15.29
C ARG A 377 -25.49 -8.66 -15.66
N THR A 378 -24.23 -8.45 -15.30
CA THR A 378 -23.54 -7.16 -15.54
C THR A 378 -23.54 -6.78 -17.03
N LEU A 379 -23.20 -7.72 -17.93
CA LEU A 379 -23.20 -7.45 -19.37
C LEU A 379 -24.61 -7.26 -19.96
N GLU A 380 -25.61 -7.99 -19.45
CA GLU A 380 -27.01 -7.83 -19.85
C GLU A 380 -27.55 -6.45 -19.47
N ARG A 381 -27.31 -6.03 -18.22
CA ARG A 381 -27.69 -4.71 -17.70
C ARG A 381 -26.99 -3.58 -18.47
N ALA A 382 -25.71 -3.75 -18.79
CA ALA A 382 -24.96 -2.82 -19.60
C ALA A 382 -25.56 -2.65 -21.01
N ALA A 383 -25.86 -3.77 -21.68
CA ALA A 383 -26.47 -3.74 -23.00
C ALA A 383 -27.85 -3.06 -23.00
N ALA A 384 -28.67 -3.29 -21.95
CA ALA A 384 -29.96 -2.63 -21.78
C ALA A 384 -29.87 -1.11 -21.62
N LEU A 385 -28.73 -0.60 -21.12
CA LEU A 385 -28.42 0.83 -21.02
C LEU A 385 -27.66 1.37 -22.24
N GLY A 386 -27.40 0.55 -23.26
CA GLY A 386 -26.62 0.94 -24.44
C GLY A 386 -25.11 1.06 -24.19
N LEU A 387 -24.60 0.50 -23.10
CA LEU A 387 -23.17 0.53 -22.74
C LEU A 387 -22.41 -0.58 -23.46
N ASN A 388 -21.23 -0.24 -24.01
CA ASN A 388 -20.34 -1.20 -24.65
C ASN A 388 -19.15 -1.50 -23.73
N ALA A 389 -19.18 -2.68 -23.10
CA ALA A 389 -18.15 -3.13 -22.18
C ALA A 389 -16.76 -3.26 -22.82
N GLN A 390 -16.67 -3.79 -24.05
CA GLN A 390 -15.38 -3.92 -24.75
C GLN A 390 -14.78 -2.56 -25.05
N ARG A 391 -15.61 -1.61 -25.52
CA ARG A 391 -15.17 -0.23 -25.73
C ARG A 391 -14.70 0.41 -24.44
N ALA A 392 -15.46 0.31 -23.35
CA ALA A 392 -15.07 0.86 -22.06
C ALA A 392 -13.71 0.29 -21.60
N LEU A 393 -13.47 -1.01 -21.82
CA LEU A 393 -12.17 -1.63 -21.53
C LEU A 393 -11.08 -1.05 -22.43
N ASP A 394 -11.27 -1.02 -23.75
CA ASP A 394 -10.27 -0.51 -24.72
C ASP A 394 -9.94 0.97 -24.53
N GLU A 395 -10.83 1.75 -23.92
CA GLU A 395 -10.67 3.18 -23.64
C GLU A 395 -10.21 3.47 -22.20
N HIS A 396 -9.98 2.44 -21.37
CA HIS A 396 -9.67 2.57 -19.94
C HIS A 396 -10.72 3.37 -19.16
N ASP A 397 -12.01 3.18 -19.49
CA ASP A 397 -13.15 3.93 -18.95
C ASP A 397 -14.09 3.03 -18.09
N ALA A 398 -13.49 2.09 -17.36
CA ALA A 398 -14.22 1.13 -16.53
C ALA A 398 -15.02 1.81 -15.39
N GLY A 399 -14.54 2.93 -14.86
CA GLY A 399 -15.22 3.69 -13.82
C GLY A 399 -16.53 4.31 -14.29
N THR A 400 -16.53 4.93 -15.47
CA THR A 400 -17.76 5.45 -16.09
C THR A 400 -18.75 4.31 -16.37
N PHE A 401 -18.26 3.16 -16.85
CA PHE A 401 -19.08 1.97 -17.09
C PHE A 401 -19.78 1.46 -15.82
N PHE A 402 -19.03 1.27 -14.73
CA PHE A 402 -19.60 0.76 -13.47
C PHE A 402 -20.44 1.80 -12.73
N SER A 403 -20.11 3.09 -12.85
CA SER A 403 -20.90 4.20 -12.29
C SER A 403 -22.32 4.18 -12.85
N GLN A 404 -22.47 4.05 -14.18
CA GLN A 404 -23.79 3.98 -14.84
C GLN A 404 -24.59 2.73 -14.45
N LEU A 405 -23.92 1.66 -14.01
CA LEU A 405 -24.55 0.46 -13.48
C LEU A 405 -24.84 0.53 -11.96
N GLY A 406 -24.29 1.49 -11.23
CA GLY A 406 -24.33 1.49 -9.76
C GLY A 406 -23.53 0.33 -9.14
N ASP A 407 -22.50 -0.14 -9.85
CA ASP A 407 -21.70 -1.32 -9.50
C ASP A 407 -20.29 -0.97 -8.99
N LEU A 408 -20.01 0.32 -8.80
CA LEU A 408 -18.83 0.78 -8.04
C LEU A 408 -18.96 0.44 -6.56
N VAL A 409 -17.82 0.15 -5.92
CA VAL A 409 -17.72 -0.06 -4.48
C VAL A 409 -17.18 1.20 -3.84
N MET A 410 -18.00 1.87 -3.04
CA MET A 410 -17.63 3.11 -2.35
C MET A 410 -17.37 2.81 -0.87
N THR A 411 -16.13 3.00 -0.42
CA THR A 411 -15.77 2.83 1.00
C THR A 411 -15.43 4.15 1.69
N GLY A 412 -15.00 5.14 0.90
CA GLY A 412 -14.14 6.22 1.41
C GLY A 412 -12.77 5.68 1.84
N PRO A 413 -11.90 6.55 2.39
CA PRO A 413 -10.59 6.14 2.90
C PRO A 413 -10.74 5.06 3.98
N THR A 414 -10.20 3.87 3.74
CA THR A 414 -10.26 2.76 4.71
C THR A 414 -9.22 2.90 5.81
N LEU A 415 -8.23 3.78 5.59
CA LEU A 415 -7.10 4.08 6.48
C LEU A 415 -6.23 2.86 6.80
N THR A 416 -6.13 1.92 5.87
CA THR A 416 -5.14 0.83 5.82
C THR A 416 -4.64 0.65 4.39
N ASN A 417 -3.61 -0.16 4.15
CA ASN A 417 -3.25 -0.59 2.80
C ASN A 417 -2.45 -1.90 2.83
N VAL A 418 -2.97 -2.91 2.15
CA VAL A 418 -2.29 -4.18 1.81
C VAL A 418 -2.54 -4.55 0.34
N ASN A 419 -2.68 -3.53 -0.53
CA ASN A 419 -3.02 -3.58 -1.96
C ASN A 419 -4.40 -4.16 -2.28
N ASP A 420 -4.54 -4.88 -3.39
CA ASP A 420 -5.81 -5.33 -3.92
C ASP A 420 -6.38 -6.50 -3.12
N PHE A 421 -7.70 -6.52 -2.99
CA PHE A 421 -8.48 -7.67 -2.56
C PHE A 421 -9.44 -8.08 -3.68
N ARG A 422 -9.28 -9.31 -4.16
CA ARG A 422 -10.14 -9.90 -5.21
C ARG A 422 -10.82 -11.14 -4.68
N ALA A 423 -12.13 -11.20 -4.86
CA ALA A 423 -12.97 -12.31 -4.46
C ALA A 423 -13.91 -12.70 -5.61
N ILE A 424 -13.81 -13.94 -6.08
CA ILE A 424 -14.66 -14.49 -7.14
C ILE A 424 -15.45 -15.64 -6.57
N LEU A 425 -16.77 -15.44 -6.53
CA LEU A 425 -17.73 -16.41 -6.07
C LEU A 425 -18.35 -17.15 -7.25
N VAL A 426 -18.17 -18.47 -7.27
CA VAL A 426 -18.84 -19.41 -8.18
C VAL A 426 -19.94 -20.11 -7.40
N SER A 427 -21.19 -19.73 -7.64
CA SER A 427 -22.37 -20.34 -7.02
C SER A 427 -22.87 -21.56 -7.82
N THR A 428 -23.77 -22.33 -7.21
CA THR A 428 -24.32 -23.58 -7.75
C THR A 428 -25.55 -23.35 -8.61
#